data_AF-A0A523Y7N0-F1
#
_entry.id   AF-A0A523Y7N0-F1
#
_cell.length_a   1.000
_cell.length_b   1.000
_cell.length_c   1.000
_cell.angle_alpha   90.00
_cell.angle_beta   90.00
_cell.angle_gamma   90.00
#
_symmetry.space_group_name_H-M   'P 1'
#
loop_
_entity.id
_entity.type
_entity.pdbx_description
1 polymer ?
#
loop_
_entity_poly.entity_id
_entity_poly.type
_entity_poly.pdbx_seq_one_letter_code
_entity_poly.pdbx_strand_id
1 'polypeptide(L)'
;MRKILLLLFFFLLNGCSLNSLFLADEVDKVYVVKHSPYVKHHRAYFTRTNLKPMQNGKKYLYLYHAEEKDLAILLHRKDQYRLYSLSHPDKKEIIFNVSPKTRYYTVLKSLKRQGYRLTSPTKMGYVSRVALRRYKGIKTLLVEVEDYSRLKEIYEKAIRTYDAKAIRSIKTILPKPLIYPYYERYHKRAKTQKQLEQLQIIATKLQLNSAGAVAQTRKKDSKKALEEEKVLEEMKVVEVIEKPREVTKPYYYYLKRASYDELNTYLSRGGARDHLTYNQYNKLKARLKEEKLLQDGSLEELIAAYKKNKDPRYKTRILLLMKKVQESK
;
A
#
# COMPACT_ATOMS: atom_id res chain seq x y z
N MET A 1 -57.98 13.37 28.26
CA MET A 1 -57.40 13.58 26.91
C MET A 1 -55.96 14.11 26.91
N ARG A 2 -55.60 15.11 27.73
CA ARG A 2 -54.23 15.69 27.75
C ARG A 2 -53.09 14.71 28.04
N LYS A 3 -53.33 13.70 28.89
CA LYS A 3 -52.35 12.65 29.23
C LYS A 3 -52.10 11.64 28.09
N ILE A 4 -53.11 11.38 27.24
CA ILE A 4 -53.00 10.47 26.08
C ILE A 4 -52.21 11.15 24.96
N LEU A 5 -52.40 12.47 24.78
CA LEU A 5 -51.67 13.28 23.80
C LEU A 5 -50.16 13.36 24.13
N LEU A 6 -49.81 13.47 25.42
CA LEU A 6 -48.41 13.48 25.88
C LEU A 6 -47.72 12.13 25.67
N LEU A 7 -48.44 11.02 25.85
CA LEU A 7 -47.92 9.67 25.67
C LEU A 7 -47.67 9.38 24.17
N LEU A 8 -48.56 9.86 23.28
CA LEU A 8 -48.37 9.83 21.83
C LEU A 8 -47.19 10.69 21.37
N PHE A 9 -46.99 11.88 21.94
CA PHE A 9 -45.81 12.70 21.67
C PHE A 9 -44.51 12.04 22.14
N PHE A 10 -44.54 11.31 23.25
CA PHE A 10 -43.37 10.56 23.74
C PHE A 10 -43.00 9.39 22.81
N PHE A 11 -43.99 8.70 22.22
CA PHE A 11 -43.75 7.67 21.21
C PHE A 11 -43.30 8.25 19.85
N LEU A 12 -43.84 9.41 19.44
CA LEU A 12 -43.42 10.08 18.21
C LEU A 12 -42.01 10.69 18.31
N LEU A 13 -41.61 11.19 19.49
CA LEU A 13 -40.26 11.72 19.72
C LEU A 13 -39.21 10.62 19.93
N ASN A 14 -39.60 9.43 20.43
CA ASN A 14 -38.70 8.26 20.55
C ASN A 14 -38.74 7.33 19.33
N GLY A 15 -39.60 7.59 18.34
CA GLY A 15 -39.75 6.78 17.13
C GLY A 15 -38.52 6.74 16.20
N CYS A 16 -37.50 7.57 16.45
CA CYS A 16 -36.26 7.56 15.66
C CYS A 16 -35.19 6.54 16.13
N SER A 17 -35.37 5.80 17.24
CA SER A 17 -34.30 4.92 17.76
C SER A 17 -34.48 3.42 17.50
N LEU A 18 -35.63 2.97 16.97
CA LEU A 18 -35.86 1.53 16.78
C LEU A 18 -35.03 0.90 15.64
N ASN A 19 -34.51 1.71 14.72
CA ASN A 19 -33.61 1.23 13.66
C ASN A 19 -32.21 0.83 14.18
N SER A 20 -31.81 1.16 15.41
CA SER A 20 -30.46 0.80 15.91
C SER A 20 -30.35 -0.62 16.46
N LEU A 21 -31.46 -1.25 16.87
CA LEU A 21 -31.44 -2.57 17.51
C LEU A 21 -31.09 -3.70 16.53
N PHE A 22 -31.54 -3.61 15.27
CA PHE A 22 -31.20 -4.58 14.21
C PHE A 22 -29.83 -4.35 13.56
N LEU A 23 -29.12 -3.26 13.90
CA LEU A 23 -27.83 -2.90 13.30
C LEU A 23 -26.62 -3.37 14.12
N ALA A 24 -26.82 -3.66 15.40
CA ALA A 24 -25.73 -4.04 16.31
C ALA A 24 -25.10 -5.39 15.95
N ASP A 25 -25.86 -6.26 15.28
CA ASP A 25 -25.41 -7.63 15.01
C ASP A 25 -24.47 -7.74 13.80
N GLU A 26 -24.37 -6.67 12.99
CA GLU A 26 -23.50 -6.60 11.80
C GLU A 26 -22.21 -5.79 11.99
N VAL A 27 -22.19 -4.88 12.96
CA VAL A 27 -21.05 -4.00 13.22
C VAL A 27 -20.12 -4.69 14.21
N ASP A 28 -18.82 -4.45 14.09
CA ASP A 28 -17.80 -5.03 14.97
C ASP A 28 -17.66 -6.55 14.88
N LYS A 29 -18.09 -7.12 13.76
CA LYS A 29 -17.88 -8.52 13.39
C LYS A 29 -17.18 -8.63 12.04
N VAL A 30 -16.55 -9.78 11.81
CA VAL A 30 -15.88 -10.11 10.55
C VAL A 30 -16.77 -11.08 9.79
N TYR A 31 -16.88 -10.88 8.48
CA TYR A 31 -17.73 -11.67 7.59
C TYR A 31 -16.92 -12.25 6.44
N VAL A 32 -17.28 -13.46 6.00
CA VAL A 32 -16.80 -14.00 4.73
C VAL A 32 -17.60 -13.37 3.60
N VAL A 33 -16.94 -12.62 2.72
CA VAL A 33 -17.55 -12.04 1.51
C VAL A 33 -17.47 -13.01 0.34
N LYS A 34 -16.33 -13.69 0.21
CA LYS A 34 -16.09 -14.64 -0.89
C LYS A 34 -15.14 -15.72 -0.43
N HIS A 35 -15.41 -16.95 -0.84
CA HIS A 35 -14.55 -18.09 -0.61
C HIS A 35 -14.20 -18.77 -1.93
N SER A 36 -12.93 -19.09 -2.12
CA SER A 36 -12.42 -19.88 -3.24
C SER A 36 -11.25 -20.73 -2.76
N PRO A 37 -10.83 -21.78 -3.52
CA PRO A 37 -9.76 -22.68 -3.07
C PRO A 37 -8.42 -21.99 -2.72
N TYR A 38 -8.18 -20.81 -3.30
CA TYR A 38 -6.91 -20.07 -3.20
C TYR A 38 -7.03 -18.67 -2.59
N VAL A 39 -8.25 -18.16 -2.41
CA VAL A 39 -8.50 -16.82 -1.85
C VAL A 39 -9.72 -16.85 -0.95
N LYS A 40 -9.55 -16.36 0.28
CA LYS A 40 -10.66 -16.03 1.17
C LYS A 40 -10.74 -14.51 1.30
N HIS A 41 -11.90 -13.93 1.07
CA HIS A 41 -12.14 -12.51 1.25
C HIS A 41 -13.02 -12.30 2.47
N HIS A 42 -12.49 -11.56 3.44
CA HIS A 42 -13.18 -11.15 4.65
C HIS A 42 -13.41 -9.64 4.67
N ARG A 43 -14.50 -9.23 5.30
CA ARG A 43 -14.86 -7.83 5.50
C ARG A 43 -15.36 -7.60 6.91
N ALA A 44 -15.00 -6.47 7.48
CA ALA A 44 -15.51 -6.03 8.77
C ALA A 44 -15.82 -4.53 8.75
N TYR A 45 -16.87 -4.14 9.46
CA TYR A 45 -17.22 -2.75 9.71
C TYR A 45 -17.00 -2.45 11.18
N PHE A 46 -15.88 -1.83 11.51
CA PHE A 46 -15.55 -1.51 12.89
C PHE A 46 -16.03 -0.12 13.27
N THR A 47 -16.80 0.03 14.35
CA THR A 47 -17.21 1.33 14.86
C THR A 47 -15.98 2.21 15.10
N ARG A 48 -15.94 3.39 14.46
CA ARG A 48 -14.79 4.32 14.59
C ARG A 48 -14.99 5.39 15.65
N THR A 49 -16.21 5.52 16.17
CA THR A 49 -16.53 6.41 17.27
C THR A 49 -15.70 5.97 18.49
N ASN A 50 -14.89 6.87 19.02
CA ASN A 50 -13.98 6.62 20.16
C ASN A 50 -12.78 5.71 19.90
N LEU A 51 -12.38 5.49 18.63
CA LEU A 51 -11.10 4.85 18.33
C LEU A 51 -9.94 5.77 18.70
N LYS A 52 -9.14 5.33 19.67
CA LYS A 52 -7.95 6.02 20.16
C LYS A 52 -6.72 5.60 19.35
N PRO A 53 -5.78 6.52 19.08
CA PRO A 53 -4.51 6.17 18.47
C PRO A 53 -3.68 5.31 19.44
N MET A 54 -2.85 4.44 18.86
CA MET A 54 -1.87 3.60 19.56
C MET A 54 -0.46 3.98 19.06
N GLN A 55 0.21 3.08 18.35
CA GLN A 55 1.57 3.29 17.85
C GLN A 55 1.58 4.25 16.65
N ASN A 56 2.45 5.27 16.69
CA ASN A 56 2.69 6.22 15.58
C ASN A 56 1.40 6.89 15.06
N GLY A 57 0.45 7.18 15.96
CA GLY A 57 -0.84 7.79 15.59
C GLY A 57 -1.82 6.84 14.90
N LYS A 58 -1.47 5.57 14.67
CA LYS A 58 -2.35 4.58 14.04
C LYS A 58 -3.47 4.17 15.00
N LYS A 59 -4.69 4.07 14.49
CA LYS A 59 -5.88 3.64 15.27
C LYS A 59 -6.08 2.13 15.32
N TYR A 60 -5.23 1.39 14.60
CA TYR A 60 -5.28 -0.07 14.52
C TYR A 60 -3.88 -0.63 14.30
N LEU A 61 -3.66 -1.86 14.71
CA LEU A 61 -2.43 -2.62 14.48
C LEU A 61 -2.78 -4.02 13.97
N TYR A 62 -1.99 -4.54 13.04
CA TYR A 62 -2.12 -5.94 12.61
C TYR A 62 -1.21 -6.83 13.44
N LEU A 63 -1.76 -7.94 13.89
CA LEU A 63 -1.03 -9.00 14.53
C LEU A 63 -1.26 -10.31 13.79
N TYR A 64 -0.34 -11.24 13.93
CA TYR A 64 -0.45 -12.56 13.32
C TYR A 64 -0.05 -13.64 14.30
N HIS A 65 -0.87 -14.68 14.37
CA HIS A 65 -0.59 -15.90 15.09
C HIS A 65 -0.05 -16.95 14.10
N ALA A 66 1.20 -17.37 14.26
CA ALA A 66 1.86 -18.21 13.27
C ALA A 66 1.28 -19.63 13.20
N GLU A 67 1.01 -20.23 14.35
CA GLU A 67 0.52 -21.62 14.46
C GLU A 67 -0.91 -21.73 13.95
N GLU A 68 -1.82 -20.89 14.45
CA GLU A 68 -3.21 -20.82 13.98
C GLU A 68 -3.39 -20.19 12.59
N LYS A 69 -2.33 -19.66 11.97
CA LYS A 69 -2.39 -18.89 10.72
C LYS A 69 -3.42 -17.74 10.74
N ASP A 70 -3.55 -17.08 11.88
CA ASP A 70 -4.58 -16.08 12.12
C ASP A 70 -4.05 -14.65 11.95
N LEU A 71 -4.54 -13.92 10.94
CA LEU A 71 -4.34 -12.48 10.86
C LEU A 71 -5.40 -11.79 11.71
N ALA A 72 -4.99 -10.91 12.61
CA ALA A 72 -5.88 -10.19 13.51
C ALA A 72 -5.65 -8.68 13.48
N ILE A 73 -6.67 -7.92 13.88
CA ILE A 73 -6.62 -6.47 14.02
C ILE A 73 -6.91 -6.06 15.47
N LEU A 74 -5.98 -5.31 16.05
CA LEU A 74 -6.12 -4.72 17.37
C LEU A 74 -6.67 -3.31 17.23
N LEU A 75 -7.72 -3.01 18.00
CA LEU A 75 -8.35 -1.70 18.09
C LEU A 75 -8.35 -1.23 19.54
N HIS A 76 -8.11 0.07 19.76
CA HIS A 76 -8.24 0.70 21.07
C HIS A 76 -9.50 1.57 21.09
N ARG A 77 -10.50 1.15 21.87
CA ARG A 77 -11.82 1.77 21.95
C ARG A 77 -12.12 2.15 23.37
N LYS A 78 -12.35 3.45 23.62
CA LYS A 78 -12.65 3.96 24.97
C LYS A 78 -11.60 3.48 26.00
N ASP A 79 -11.96 2.51 26.82
CA ASP A 79 -11.26 1.90 27.94
C ASP A 79 -10.96 0.41 27.69
N GLN A 80 -10.95 -0.03 26.43
CA GLN A 80 -10.69 -1.42 26.06
C GLN A 80 -9.80 -1.53 24.82
N TYR A 81 -8.93 -2.54 24.81
CA TYR A 81 -8.31 -3.04 23.58
C TYR A 81 -9.06 -4.29 23.14
N ARG A 82 -9.42 -4.37 21.86
CA ARG A 82 -10.13 -5.51 21.28
C ARG A 82 -9.35 -6.05 20.10
N LEU A 83 -9.05 -7.34 20.12
CA LEU A 83 -8.40 -8.05 19.04
C LEU A 83 -9.44 -8.90 18.30
N TYR A 84 -9.66 -8.59 17.03
CA TYR A 84 -10.57 -9.33 16.16
C TYR A 84 -9.76 -10.20 15.20
N SER A 85 -10.14 -11.47 15.06
CA SER A 85 -9.61 -12.32 13.99
C SER A 85 -10.19 -11.89 12.65
N LEU A 86 -9.30 -11.66 11.68
CA LEU A 86 -9.65 -11.36 10.29
C LEU A 86 -9.58 -12.60 9.38
N SER A 87 -9.08 -13.73 9.88
CA SER A 87 -8.99 -15.01 9.17
C SER A 87 -10.04 -16.03 9.62
N HIS A 88 -10.56 -15.88 10.84
CA HIS A 88 -11.49 -16.80 11.48
C HIS A 88 -12.70 -16.02 12.04
N PRO A 89 -13.71 -15.72 11.21
CA PRO A 89 -14.89 -14.95 11.59
C PRO A 89 -15.63 -15.42 12.84
N ASP A 90 -15.63 -16.74 13.09
CA ASP A 90 -16.32 -17.34 14.22
C ASP A 90 -15.53 -17.25 15.54
N LYS A 91 -14.25 -16.83 15.47
CA LYS A 91 -13.41 -16.66 16.65
C LYS A 91 -13.83 -15.39 17.38
N LYS A 92 -14.27 -15.55 18.64
CA LYS A 92 -14.61 -14.44 19.53
C LYS A 92 -13.43 -13.48 19.69
N GLU A 93 -13.71 -12.19 19.79
CA GLU A 93 -12.67 -11.20 20.02
C GLU A 93 -12.01 -11.36 21.40
N ILE A 94 -10.72 -11.03 21.47
CA ILE A 94 -10.01 -10.97 22.76
C ILE A 94 -10.11 -9.54 23.28
N ILE A 95 -10.67 -9.38 24.49
CA ILE A 95 -10.90 -8.08 25.12
C ILE A 95 -9.91 -7.89 26.28
N PHE A 96 -9.24 -6.75 26.29
CA PHE A 96 -8.41 -6.28 27.40
C PHE A 96 -9.01 -5.00 27.95
N ASN A 97 -9.54 -5.06 29.17
CA ASN A 97 -9.97 -3.87 29.89
C ASN A 97 -8.75 -3.07 30.32
N VAL A 98 -8.79 -1.75 30.15
CA VAL A 98 -7.67 -0.87 30.46
C VAL A 98 -8.01 0.22 31.45
N SER A 99 -7.16 0.34 32.47
CA SER A 99 -7.13 1.51 33.33
C SER A 99 -6.39 2.65 32.62
N PRO A 100 -6.49 3.90 33.12
CA PRO A 100 -5.74 5.03 32.57
C PRO A 100 -4.22 4.82 32.52
N LYS A 101 -3.68 3.92 33.36
CA LYS A 101 -2.24 3.60 33.42
C LYS A 101 -1.83 2.51 32.42
N THR A 102 -2.77 1.76 31.84
CA THR A 102 -2.43 0.67 30.92
C THR A 102 -1.96 1.20 29.58
N ARG A 103 -0.66 1.04 29.32
CA ARG A 103 -0.03 1.42 28.04
C ARG A 103 -0.19 0.29 27.01
N TYR A 104 -0.28 0.67 25.73
CA TYR A 104 -0.50 -0.30 24.64
C TYR A 104 0.58 -1.39 24.54
N TYR A 105 1.83 -1.10 24.92
CA TYR A 105 2.90 -2.11 24.89
C TYR A 105 2.63 -3.26 25.88
N THR A 106 1.93 -3.01 26.99
CA THR A 106 1.56 -4.05 27.96
C THR A 106 0.59 -5.03 27.33
N VAL A 107 -0.39 -4.51 26.56
CA VAL A 107 -1.32 -5.32 25.77
C VAL A 107 -0.57 -6.12 24.72
N LEU A 108 0.34 -5.50 23.98
CA LEU A 108 1.16 -6.21 22.98
C LEU A 108 2.05 -7.30 23.59
N LYS A 109 2.59 -7.10 24.79
CA LYS A 109 3.37 -8.13 25.51
C LYS A 109 2.48 -9.31 25.90
N SER A 110 1.26 -9.05 26.36
CA SER A 110 0.28 -10.10 26.65
C SER A 110 -0.06 -10.90 25.39
N LEU A 111 -0.39 -10.20 24.31
CA LEU A 111 -0.71 -10.81 23.01
C LEU A 111 0.45 -11.64 22.45
N LYS A 112 1.69 -11.17 22.63
CA LYS A 112 2.89 -11.93 22.25
C LYS A 112 3.02 -13.26 22.98
N ARG A 113 2.63 -13.33 24.25
CA ARG A 113 2.59 -14.59 25.03
C ARG A 113 1.49 -15.52 24.52
N GLN A 114 0.39 -14.97 24.02
CA GLN A 114 -0.68 -15.70 23.32
C GLN A 114 -0.36 -15.94 21.82
N GLY A 115 0.91 -15.92 21.42
CA GLY A 115 1.34 -16.24 20.04
C GLY A 115 1.18 -15.11 19.00
N TYR A 116 0.47 -14.02 19.31
CA TYR A 116 0.26 -12.91 18.38
C TYR A 116 1.45 -11.96 18.30
N ARG A 117 1.99 -11.77 17.10
CA ARG A 117 3.12 -10.84 16.85
C ARG A 117 2.72 -9.74 15.88
N LEU A 118 3.21 -8.51 16.13
CA LEU A 118 3.02 -7.38 15.23
C LEU A 118 3.56 -7.74 13.84
N THR A 119 2.77 -7.52 12.79
CA THR A 119 3.15 -7.89 11.42
C THR A 119 2.64 -6.90 10.38
N SER A 120 3.08 -7.11 9.13
CA SER A 120 2.43 -6.55 7.94
C SER A 120 1.58 -7.65 7.28
N PRO A 121 0.30 -7.39 6.93
CA PRO A 121 -0.54 -8.36 6.22
C PRO A 121 0.14 -8.94 4.98
N THR A 122 0.80 -8.08 4.19
CA THR A 122 1.49 -8.48 2.94
C THR A 122 2.59 -9.52 3.17
N LYS A 123 3.30 -9.44 4.30
CA LYS A 123 4.36 -10.41 4.64
C LYS A 123 3.78 -11.81 4.85
N MET A 124 2.57 -11.88 5.40
CA MET A 124 1.85 -13.11 5.71
C MET A 124 0.99 -13.61 4.55
N GLY A 125 1.03 -12.96 3.38
CA GLY A 125 0.23 -13.35 2.21
C GLY A 125 -1.16 -12.76 2.17
N TYR A 126 -1.43 -11.69 2.91
CA TYR A 126 -2.72 -11.02 2.93
C TYR A 126 -2.65 -9.67 2.20
N VAL A 127 -3.68 -9.34 1.44
CA VAL A 127 -3.93 -7.97 0.97
C VAL A 127 -5.00 -7.38 1.89
N SER A 128 -4.69 -6.27 2.55
CA SER A 128 -5.69 -5.58 3.36
C SER A 128 -5.89 -4.14 2.90
N ARG A 129 -7.14 -3.71 2.89
CA ARG A 129 -7.57 -2.35 2.60
C ARG A 129 -8.38 -1.84 3.78
N VAL A 130 -8.08 -0.60 4.17
CA VAL A 130 -8.77 0.07 5.25
C VAL A 130 -9.29 1.41 4.74
N ALA A 131 -10.60 1.63 4.90
CA ALA A 131 -11.27 2.84 4.44
C ALA A 131 -12.23 3.37 5.51
N LEU A 132 -12.43 4.69 5.52
CA LEU A 132 -13.48 5.30 6.33
C LEU A 132 -14.79 5.23 5.54
N ARG A 133 -15.84 4.66 6.14
CA ARG A 133 -17.15 4.55 5.51
C ARG A 133 -18.26 4.89 6.51
N ARG A 134 -19.43 5.28 6.01
CA ARG A 134 -20.66 5.19 6.78
C ARG A 134 -21.37 3.91 6.37
N TYR A 135 -21.67 3.05 7.33
CA TYR A 135 -22.40 1.81 7.11
C TYR A 135 -23.68 1.87 7.94
N LYS A 136 -24.83 1.83 7.27
CA LYS A 136 -26.16 1.93 7.89
C LYS A 136 -26.25 3.06 8.93
N GLY A 137 -25.78 4.27 8.54
CA GLY A 137 -25.77 5.46 9.40
C GLY A 137 -24.59 5.59 10.38
N ILE A 138 -23.89 4.50 10.69
CA ILE A 138 -22.79 4.47 11.68
C ILE A 138 -21.45 4.82 11.01
N LYS A 139 -20.64 5.66 11.67
CA LYS A 139 -19.26 5.95 11.25
C LYS A 139 -18.38 4.73 11.52
N THR A 140 -17.86 4.09 10.47
CA THR A 140 -17.06 2.86 10.58
C THR A 140 -15.70 2.95 9.90
N LEU A 141 -14.81 2.08 10.33
CA LEU A 141 -13.57 1.69 9.68
C LEU A 141 -13.88 0.39 8.93
N LEU A 142 -14.07 0.48 7.61
CA LEU A 142 -14.19 -0.68 6.73
C LEU A 142 -12.81 -1.32 6.61
N VAL A 143 -12.72 -2.59 6.97
CA VAL A 143 -11.52 -3.41 6.80
C VAL A 143 -11.88 -4.55 5.85
N GLU A 144 -11.19 -4.59 4.72
CA GLU A 144 -11.26 -5.70 3.77
C GLU A 144 -9.92 -6.44 3.77
N VAL A 145 -9.98 -7.76 3.74
CA VAL A 145 -8.83 -8.65 3.81
C VAL A 145 -9.02 -9.78 2.81
N GLU A 146 -8.10 -9.89 1.88
CA GLU A 146 -8.00 -11.05 0.99
C GLU A 146 -6.80 -11.89 1.43
N ASP A 147 -7.07 -13.12 1.83
CA ASP A 147 -6.09 -14.12 2.23
C ASP A 147 -5.61 -14.93 1.02
N TYR A 148 -4.37 -14.69 0.61
CA TYR A 148 -3.67 -15.45 -0.42
C TYR A 148 -2.57 -16.34 0.17
N SER A 149 -2.52 -16.57 1.49
CA SER A 149 -1.43 -17.28 2.17
C SER A 149 -1.14 -18.65 1.53
N ARG A 150 -2.18 -19.47 1.32
CA ARG A 150 -2.06 -20.77 0.64
C ARG A 150 -1.54 -20.64 -0.79
N LEU A 151 -2.05 -19.68 -1.56
CA LEU A 151 -1.59 -19.47 -2.93
C LEU A 151 -0.13 -19.03 -2.96
N LYS A 152 0.25 -18.13 -2.05
CA LYS A 152 1.62 -17.66 -1.87
C LYS A 152 2.56 -18.82 -1.55
N GLU A 153 2.20 -19.73 -0.64
CA GLU A 153 3.00 -20.92 -0.33
C GLU A 153 3.25 -21.80 -1.57
N ILE A 154 2.23 -22.00 -2.42
CA ILE A 154 2.36 -22.79 -3.66
C ILE A 154 3.33 -22.10 -4.64
N TYR A 155 3.19 -20.79 -4.84
CA TYR A 155 4.09 -20.03 -5.71
C TYR A 155 5.51 -19.97 -5.16
N GLU A 156 5.70 -19.77 -3.85
CA GLU A 156 7.02 -19.80 -3.22
C GLU A 156 7.69 -21.17 -3.41
N LYS A 157 6.94 -22.27 -3.27
CA LYS A 157 7.44 -23.62 -3.56
C LYS A 157 7.87 -23.74 -5.02
N ALA A 158 7.02 -23.37 -5.96
CA ALA A 158 7.30 -23.44 -7.40
C ALA A 158 8.54 -22.63 -7.80
N ILE A 159 8.70 -21.42 -7.24
CA ILE A 159 9.86 -20.56 -7.46
C ILE A 159 11.13 -21.20 -6.88
N ARG A 160 11.06 -21.72 -5.65
CA ARG A 160 12.22 -22.31 -4.96
C ARG A 160 12.72 -23.58 -5.64
N THR A 161 11.81 -24.41 -6.15
CA THR A 161 12.16 -25.67 -6.82
C THR A 161 12.37 -25.50 -8.33
N TYR A 162 12.16 -24.30 -8.86
CA TYR A 162 12.13 -24.03 -10.30
C TYR A 162 11.21 -25.01 -11.05
N ASP A 163 10.01 -25.26 -10.51
CA ASP A 163 9.02 -26.16 -11.11
C ASP A 163 7.65 -25.50 -11.13
N ALA A 164 7.20 -25.12 -12.33
CA ALA A 164 5.92 -24.47 -12.53
C ALA A 164 4.71 -25.44 -12.57
N LYS A 165 4.91 -26.77 -12.52
CA LYS A 165 3.84 -27.76 -12.74
C LYS A 165 2.62 -27.53 -11.85
N ALA A 166 2.84 -27.27 -10.56
CA ALA A 166 1.77 -27.08 -9.58
C ALA A 166 0.94 -25.81 -9.78
N ILE A 167 1.46 -24.80 -10.49
CA ILE A 167 0.77 -23.51 -10.69
C ILE A 167 0.12 -23.37 -12.08
N ARG A 168 0.40 -24.27 -13.03
CA ARG A 168 -0.09 -24.18 -14.41
C ARG A 168 -1.62 -24.10 -14.48
N SER A 169 -2.30 -24.96 -13.74
CA SER A 169 -3.77 -25.08 -13.70
C SER A 169 -4.46 -24.01 -12.85
N ILE A 170 -3.72 -23.30 -11.99
CA ILE A 170 -4.32 -22.32 -11.09
C ILE A 170 -4.72 -21.07 -11.88
N LYS A 171 -6.01 -20.75 -11.91
CA LYS A 171 -6.52 -19.54 -12.62
C LYS A 171 -6.34 -18.26 -11.79
N THR A 172 -6.34 -18.37 -10.48
CA THR A 172 -6.19 -17.24 -9.56
C THR A 172 -4.81 -16.61 -9.67
N ILE A 173 -4.76 -15.30 -9.89
CA ILE A 173 -3.52 -14.52 -9.96
C ILE A 173 -3.13 -14.09 -8.55
N LEU A 174 -1.90 -14.39 -8.14
CA LEU A 174 -1.32 -13.91 -6.89
C LEU A 174 -0.85 -12.45 -7.06
N PRO A 175 -1.29 -11.50 -6.22
CA PRO A 175 -0.85 -10.11 -6.31
C PRO A 175 0.67 -9.95 -6.25
N LYS A 176 1.24 -9.19 -7.20
CA LYS A 176 2.70 -8.94 -7.33
C LYS A 176 3.38 -8.56 -6.01
N PRO A 177 2.83 -7.65 -5.17
CA PRO A 177 3.49 -7.25 -3.93
C PRO A 177 3.72 -8.37 -2.92
N LEU A 178 2.98 -9.49 -3.04
CA LEU A 178 3.10 -10.62 -2.12
C LEU A 178 4.26 -11.57 -2.46
N ILE A 179 4.74 -11.55 -3.71
CA ILE A 179 5.65 -12.59 -4.23
C ILE A 179 6.88 -12.03 -4.96
N TYR A 180 6.80 -10.81 -5.50
CA TYR A 180 7.85 -10.25 -6.35
C TYR A 180 9.25 -10.24 -5.69
N PRO A 181 9.43 -9.82 -4.43
CA PRO A 181 10.76 -9.86 -3.80
C PRO A 181 11.33 -11.28 -3.64
N TYR A 182 10.44 -12.27 -3.50
CA TYR A 182 10.83 -13.68 -3.43
C TYR A 182 11.24 -14.19 -4.80
N TYR A 183 10.46 -13.88 -5.83
CA TYR A 183 10.76 -14.20 -7.23
C TYR A 183 12.13 -13.64 -7.66
N GLU A 184 12.38 -12.34 -7.46
CA GLU A 184 13.65 -11.71 -7.86
C GLU A 184 14.87 -12.38 -7.22
N ARG A 185 14.75 -12.78 -5.95
CA ARG A 185 15.84 -13.45 -5.22
C ARG A 185 16.24 -14.78 -5.89
N TYR A 186 15.27 -15.57 -6.34
CA TYR A 186 15.53 -16.85 -6.99
C TYR A 186 15.88 -16.68 -8.46
N HIS A 187 15.32 -15.66 -9.14
CA HIS A 187 15.73 -15.30 -10.49
C HIS A 187 17.22 -14.97 -10.58
N LYS A 188 17.75 -14.18 -9.62
CA LYS A 188 19.19 -13.88 -9.55
C LYS A 188 20.08 -15.09 -9.23
N ARG A 189 19.51 -16.18 -8.70
CA ARG A 189 20.22 -17.40 -8.30
C ARG A 189 20.13 -18.53 -9.34
N ALA A 190 19.26 -18.38 -10.34
CA ALA A 190 19.13 -19.36 -11.41
C ALA A 190 20.41 -19.38 -12.24
N LYS A 191 20.97 -20.58 -12.43
CA LYS A 191 22.23 -20.79 -13.19
C LYS A 191 21.99 -21.50 -14.51
N THR A 192 20.95 -22.33 -14.60
CA THR A 192 20.69 -23.15 -15.78
C THR A 192 19.55 -22.58 -16.62
N GLN A 193 19.59 -22.84 -17.93
CA GLN A 193 18.54 -22.42 -18.86
C GLN A 193 17.17 -22.99 -18.46
N LYS A 194 17.12 -24.27 -18.05
CA LYS A 194 15.92 -24.92 -17.54
C LYS A 194 15.31 -24.18 -16.34
N GLN A 195 16.13 -23.67 -15.42
CA GLN A 195 15.64 -22.89 -14.28
C GLN A 195 15.04 -21.55 -14.72
N LEU A 196 15.71 -20.87 -15.66
CA LEU A 196 15.24 -19.59 -16.21
C LEU A 196 13.91 -19.75 -16.95
N GLU A 197 13.75 -20.82 -17.75
CA GLU A 197 12.49 -21.14 -18.44
C GLU A 197 11.33 -21.36 -17.46
N GLN A 198 11.56 -22.13 -16.39
CA GLN A 198 10.54 -22.37 -15.38
C GLN A 198 10.14 -21.08 -14.65
N LEU A 199 11.12 -20.23 -14.34
CA LEU A 199 10.84 -18.90 -13.79
C LEU A 199 10.09 -18.00 -14.77
N GLN A 200 10.38 -18.06 -16.06
CA GLN A 200 9.66 -17.28 -17.07
C GLN A 200 8.18 -17.70 -17.17
N ILE A 201 7.89 -18.99 -17.07
CA ILE A 201 6.50 -19.50 -16.97
C ILE A 201 5.82 -18.92 -15.72
N ILE A 202 6.50 -18.97 -14.57
CA ILE A 202 5.98 -18.43 -13.30
C ILE A 202 5.75 -16.92 -13.41
N ALA A 203 6.70 -16.17 -13.98
CA ALA A 203 6.61 -14.72 -14.17
C ALA A 203 5.47 -14.32 -15.09
N THR A 204 5.23 -15.08 -16.15
CA THR A 204 4.10 -14.86 -17.07
C THR A 204 2.78 -15.05 -16.35
N LYS A 205 2.67 -16.12 -15.53
CA LYS A 205 1.47 -16.40 -14.73
C LYS A 205 1.19 -15.30 -13.69
N LEU A 206 2.25 -14.78 -13.08
CA LEU A 206 2.21 -13.66 -12.13
C LEU A 206 2.13 -12.28 -12.81
N GLN A 207 2.12 -12.24 -14.14
CA GLN A 207 2.13 -11.04 -14.97
C GLN A 207 3.29 -10.08 -14.63
N LEU A 208 4.43 -10.60 -14.19
CA LEU A 208 5.60 -9.79 -13.82
C LEU A 208 6.28 -9.15 -15.04
N ASN A 209 6.10 -9.75 -16.22
CA ASN A 209 6.76 -9.34 -17.47
C ASN A 209 6.04 -8.19 -18.22
N SER A 210 4.98 -7.62 -17.65
CA SER A 210 4.30 -6.46 -18.25
C SER A 210 5.11 -5.18 -18.04
N ALA A 211 5.73 -4.71 -19.13
CA ALA A 211 6.55 -3.51 -19.32
C ALA A 211 8.05 -3.62 -18.95
N GLY A 212 8.87 -4.18 -19.86
CA GLY A 212 10.31 -3.85 -19.90
C GLY A 212 11.31 -4.95 -20.26
N ALA A 213 10.91 -6.23 -20.38
CA ALA A 213 11.87 -7.34 -20.41
C ALA A 213 11.94 -8.12 -21.75
N VAL A 214 11.76 -7.46 -22.89
CA VAL A 214 12.01 -8.06 -24.24
C VAL A 214 13.22 -7.43 -24.94
N ALA A 215 13.86 -6.42 -24.34
CA ALA A 215 15.00 -5.74 -24.98
C ALA A 215 16.38 -6.34 -24.66
N GLN A 216 16.50 -7.32 -23.76
CA GLN A 216 17.80 -7.80 -23.28
C GLN A 216 18.22 -9.19 -23.75
N THR A 217 17.35 -9.97 -24.40
CA THR A 217 17.71 -11.29 -24.97
C THR A 217 18.13 -11.25 -26.43
N ARG A 218 18.12 -10.11 -27.12
CA ARG A 218 18.66 -9.95 -28.49
C ARG A 218 20.03 -9.27 -28.59
N LYS A 219 20.58 -8.74 -27.50
CA LYS A 219 21.89 -8.04 -27.49
C LYS A 219 23.07 -8.86 -26.97
N LYS A 220 22.84 -10.12 -26.56
CA LYS A 220 23.90 -10.95 -25.96
C LYS A 220 24.49 -12.00 -26.93
N ASP A 221 23.84 -12.28 -28.04
CA ASP A 221 24.32 -13.24 -29.05
C ASP A 221 25.09 -12.57 -30.20
N SER A 222 25.03 -11.24 -30.33
CA SER A 222 25.77 -10.45 -31.33
C SER A 222 27.10 -9.88 -30.84
N LYS A 223 27.53 -10.24 -29.62
CA LYS A 223 28.81 -9.77 -29.03
C LYS A 223 29.90 -10.83 -28.94
N LYS A 224 29.62 -12.07 -29.35
CA LYS A 224 30.58 -13.18 -29.29
C LYS A 224 31.21 -13.55 -30.64
N ALA A 225 30.87 -12.82 -31.70
CA ALA A 225 31.38 -13.02 -33.07
C ALA A 225 32.29 -11.87 -33.54
N LEU A 226 32.73 -10.98 -32.64
CA LEU A 226 33.55 -9.80 -32.97
C LEU A 226 34.79 -9.64 -32.09
N GLU A 227 35.18 -10.69 -31.37
CA GLU A 227 36.31 -10.69 -30.41
C GLU A 227 37.59 -11.36 -30.96
N GLU A 228 37.60 -11.89 -32.19
CA GLU A 228 38.79 -12.55 -32.77
C GLU A 228 39.59 -11.68 -33.76
N GLU A 229 39.16 -10.44 -34.07
CA GLU A 229 39.81 -9.62 -35.11
C GLU A 229 40.38 -8.28 -34.60
N LYS A 230 40.65 -8.16 -33.29
CA LYS A 230 41.26 -6.94 -32.69
C LYS A 230 42.46 -7.21 -31.80
N VAL A 231 43.22 -8.24 -32.12
CA VAL A 231 44.58 -8.47 -31.57
C VAL A 231 45.59 -8.17 -32.68
N LEU A 232 45.73 -6.90 -33.05
CA LEU A 232 46.94 -6.27 -33.61
C LEU A 232 46.56 -4.85 -34.03
N GLU A 233 46.75 -3.88 -33.15
CA GLU A 233 47.27 -2.54 -33.49
C GLU A 233 47.36 -1.72 -32.19
N GLU A 234 48.57 -1.81 -31.65
CA GLU A 234 49.34 -0.86 -30.88
C GLU A 234 48.70 0.47 -30.43
N MET A 235 48.82 0.66 -29.10
CA MET A 235 49.41 1.84 -28.46
C MET A 235 49.11 3.21 -29.09
N LYS A 236 48.05 3.86 -28.59
CA LYS A 236 48.07 5.29 -28.29
C LYS A 236 47.49 5.56 -26.91
N VAL A 237 48.38 5.96 -26.01
CA VAL A 237 48.08 6.61 -24.74
C VAL A 237 47.43 7.96 -25.03
N VAL A 238 46.15 8.14 -24.68
CA VAL A 238 45.51 9.46 -24.51
C VAL A 238 44.46 9.37 -23.39
N GLU A 239 44.74 10.13 -22.32
CA GLU A 239 43.88 10.67 -21.27
C GLU A 239 42.64 9.89 -20.79
N VAL A 240 42.78 9.38 -19.56
CA VAL A 240 41.66 9.17 -18.65
C VAL A 240 41.01 10.54 -18.36
N ILE A 241 40.02 10.92 -19.16
CA ILE A 241 39.02 11.89 -18.73
C ILE A 241 38.09 11.14 -17.79
N GLU A 242 38.38 11.17 -16.49
CA GLU A 242 37.35 10.94 -15.49
C GLU A 242 36.25 11.96 -15.76
N LYS A 243 35.14 11.52 -16.37
CA LYS A 243 33.92 12.32 -16.37
C LYS A 243 33.63 12.65 -14.91
N PRO A 244 33.51 13.93 -14.53
CA PRO A 244 33.27 14.31 -13.15
C PRO A 244 32.03 13.56 -12.67
N ARG A 245 32.16 12.83 -11.57
CA ARG A 245 31.01 12.26 -10.85
C ARG A 245 30.09 13.43 -10.52
N GLU A 246 29.03 13.62 -11.32
CA GLU A 246 27.97 14.56 -10.99
C GLU A 246 27.47 14.18 -9.60
N VAL A 247 27.73 15.04 -8.62
CA VAL A 247 27.28 14.89 -7.24
C VAL A 247 25.77 14.78 -7.28
N THR A 248 25.25 13.56 -7.25
CA THR A 248 23.84 13.33 -7.46
C THR A 248 23.12 13.75 -6.19
N LYS A 249 22.44 14.90 -6.24
CA LYS A 249 21.72 15.47 -5.08
C LYS A 249 20.79 14.39 -4.47
N PRO A 250 20.70 14.26 -3.14
CA PRO A 250 19.94 13.17 -2.52
C PRO A 250 18.43 13.34 -2.73
N TYR A 251 17.65 12.26 -2.64
CA TYR A 251 16.18 12.27 -2.80
C TYR A 251 15.47 13.39 -2.01
N TYR A 252 15.92 13.67 -0.79
CA TYR A 252 15.34 14.71 0.05
C TYR A 252 15.46 16.12 -0.55
N TYR A 253 16.53 16.38 -1.29
CA TYR A 253 16.71 17.63 -2.03
C TYR A 253 15.58 17.81 -3.05
N TYR A 254 15.36 16.80 -3.90
CA TYR A 254 14.28 16.83 -4.91
C TYR A 254 12.88 16.86 -4.29
N LEU A 255 12.70 16.26 -3.11
CA LEU A 255 11.42 16.27 -2.42
C LEU A 255 11.07 17.61 -1.78
N LYS A 256 12.04 18.46 -1.43
CA LYS A 256 11.78 19.69 -0.64
C LYS A 256 12.29 20.98 -1.24
N ARG A 257 13.45 20.96 -1.90
CA ARG A 257 14.23 22.15 -2.27
C ARG A 257 14.39 22.36 -3.78
N ALA A 258 14.29 21.30 -4.57
CA ALA A 258 14.44 21.43 -6.03
C ALA A 258 13.36 22.33 -6.63
N SER A 259 13.79 23.16 -7.58
CA SER A 259 12.90 23.94 -8.44
C SER A 259 12.12 23.02 -9.39
N TYR A 260 11.12 23.58 -10.09
CA TYR A 260 10.38 22.86 -11.11
C TYR A 260 11.32 22.28 -12.19
N ASP A 261 12.21 23.11 -12.75
CA ASP A 261 13.12 22.71 -13.83
C ASP A 261 14.12 21.65 -13.40
N GLU A 262 14.67 21.78 -12.18
CA GLU A 262 15.56 20.77 -11.62
C GLU A 262 14.85 19.43 -11.40
N LEU A 263 13.62 19.46 -10.87
CA LEU A 263 12.83 18.26 -10.62
C LEU A 263 12.37 17.60 -11.93
N ASN A 264 11.96 18.40 -12.92
CA ASN A 264 11.56 17.93 -14.24
C ASN A 264 12.74 17.28 -14.96
N THR A 265 13.90 17.92 -14.95
CA THR A 265 15.15 17.41 -15.54
C THR A 265 15.56 16.13 -14.86
N TYR A 266 15.56 16.10 -13.52
CA TYR A 266 15.90 14.90 -12.76
C TYR A 266 14.97 13.73 -13.09
N LEU A 267 13.65 13.95 -13.11
CA LEU A 267 12.68 12.88 -13.42
C LEU A 267 12.67 12.44 -14.90
N SER A 268 13.19 13.27 -15.80
CA SER A 268 13.29 12.98 -17.24
C SER A 268 14.58 12.24 -17.61
N ARG A 269 15.61 12.25 -16.75
CA ARG A 269 16.81 11.43 -16.93
C ARG A 269 16.44 9.95 -16.84
N GLY A 270 16.77 9.17 -17.88
CA GLY A 270 16.41 7.76 -18.01
C GLY A 270 16.78 6.87 -16.80
N GLY A 271 17.83 7.23 -16.05
CA GLY A 271 18.27 6.51 -14.84
C GLY A 271 17.61 6.93 -13.52
N ALA A 272 16.80 7.99 -13.47
CA ALA A 272 16.19 8.44 -12.21
C ALA A 272 15.16 7.44 -11.65
N ARG A 273 14.57 6.60 -12.52
CA ARG A 273 13.74 5.46 -12.09
C ARG A 273 14.54 4.35 -11.42
N ASP A 274 15.80 4.18 -11.79
CA ASP A 274 16.64 3.10 -11.31
C ASP A 274 17.17 3.38 -9.89
N HIS A 275 17.25 4.66 -9.51
CA HIS A 275 17.75 5.11 -8.20
C HIS A 275 16.65 5.45 -7.19
N LEU A 276 15.36 5.37 -7.58
CA LEU A 276 14.23 5.70 -6.72
C LEU A 276 13.30 4.51 -6.56
N THR A 277 12.84 4.26 -5.33
CA THR A 277 11.72 3.33 -5.14
C THR A 277 10.46 3.85 -5.82
N TYR A 278 9.56 2.95 -6.21
CA TYR A 278 8.27 3.32 -6.83
C TYR A 278 7.50 4.40 -6.05
N ASN A 279 7.50 4.32 -4.72
CA ASN A 279 6.84 5.30 -3.86
C ASN A 279 7.55 6.67 -3.87
N GLN A 280 8.89 6.67 -3.89
CA GLN A 280 9.67 7.91 -3.99
C GLN A 280 9.45 8.58 -5.35
N TYR A 281 9.50 7.82 -6.44
CA TYR A 281 9.24 8.33 -7.78
C TYR A 281 7.85 8.95 -7.90
N ASN A 282 6.81 8.25 -7.42
CA ASN A 282 5.44 8.78 -7.47
C ASN A 282 5.23 10.02 -6.59
N LYS A 283 5.91 10.12 -5.45
CA LYS A 283 5.89 11.34 -4.62
C LYS A 283 6.53 12.52 -5.35
N LEU A 284 7.68 12.32 -5.99
CA LEU A 284 8.32 13.37 -6.80
C LEU A 284 7.47 13.76 -8.00
N LYS A 285 6.82 12.79 -8.67
CA LYS A 285 5.91 13.06 -9.79
C LYS A 285 4.67 13.85 -9.34
N ALA A 286 4.13 13.57 -8.16
CA ALA A 286 3.03 14.35 -7.59
C ALA A 286 3.47 15.78 -7.25
N ARG A 287 4.66 15.94 -6.65
CA ARG A 287 5.26 17.25 -6.40
C ARG A 287 5.48 18.03 -7.69
N LEU A 288 6.00 17.40 -8.75
CA LEU A 288 6.21 18.06 -10.04
C LEU A 288 4.91 18.62 -10.61
N LYS A 289 3.80 17.89 -10.51
CA LYS A 289 2.47 18.38 -10.93
C LYS A 289 2.00 19.57 -10.11
N GLU A 290 2.27 19.57 -8.80
CA GLU A 290 1.94 20.67 -7.91
C GLU A 290 2.78 21.92 -8.20
N GLU A 291 4.09 21.77 -8.41
CA GLU A 291 4.97 22.89 -8.80
C GLU A 291 4.59 23.47 -10.16
N LYS A 292 4.25 22.60 -11.15
CA LYS A 292 3.72 23.06 -12.45
C LYS A 292 2.46 23.91 -12.27
N LEU A 293 1.55 23.45 -11.40
CA LEU A 293 0.30 24.17 -11.14
C LEU A 293 0.57 25.53 -10.47
N LEU A 294 1.55 25.63 -9.57
CA LEU A 294 1.91 26.90 -8.94
C LEU A 294 2.57 27.89 -9.91
N GLN A 295 3.34 27.41 -10.89
CA GLN A 295 3.97 28.26 -11.90
C GLN A 295 2.98 28.70 -12.99
N ASP A 296 2.33 27.72 -13.62
CA ASP A 296 1.60 27.91 -14.89
C ASP A 296 0.08 27.72 -14.76
N GLY A 297 -0.41 27.36 -13.58
CA GLY A 297 -1.83 27.11 -13.36
C GLY A 297 -2.69 28.35 -13.52
N SER A 298 -3.87 28.17 -14.12
CA SER A 298 -4.88 29.21 -14.20
C SER A 298 -5.42 29.56 -12.79
N LEU A 299 -6.03 30.75 -12.68
CA LEU A 299 -6.63 31.21 -11.42
C LEU A 299 -7.67 30.20 -10.89
N GLU A 300 -8.47 29.63 -11.77
CA GLU A 300 -9.50 28.64 -11.42
C GLU A 300 -8.90 27.33 -10.90
N GLU A 301 -7.87 26.81 -11.57
CA GLU A 301 -7.21 25.57 -11.15
C GLU A 301 -6.49 25.75 -9.80
N LEU A 302 -5.86 26.91 -9.57
CA LEU A 302 -5.24 27.25 -8.30
C LEU A 302 -6.27 27.34 -7.17
N ILE A 303 -7.44 27.97 -7.40
CA ILE A 303 -8.53 28.04 -6.43
C ILE A 303 -9.07 26.64 -6.11
N ALA A 304 -9.25 25.80 -7.13
CA ALA A 304 -9.71 24.42 -6.96
C ALA A 304 -8.71 23.59 -6.12
N ALA A 305 -7.41 23.73 -6.39
CA ALA A 305 -6.37 23.07 -5.62
C ALA A 305 -6.34 23.57 -4.17
N TYR A 306 -6.42 24.88 -3.95
CA TYR A 306 -6.45 25.47 -2.61
C TYR A 306 -7.66 25.00 -1.78
N LYS A 307 -8.84 24.87 -2.40
CA LYS A 307 -10.04 24.34 -1.72
C LYS A 307 -9.81 22.93 -1.17
N LYS A 308 -8.99 22.12 -1.85
CA LYS A 308 -8.73 20.72 -1.50
C LYS A 308 -7.69 20.53 -0.40
N ASN A 309 -6.55 21.21 -0.46
CA ASN A 309 -5.42 20.97 0.46
C ASN A 309 -5.11 22.14 1.40
N LYS A 310 -5.69 23.32 1.17
CA LYS A 310 -5.48 24.55 1.96
C LYS A 310 -4.00 24.97 2.10
N ASP A 311 -3.14 24.54 1.17
CA ASP A 311 -1.72 24.91 1.21
C ASP A 311 -1.57 26.44 0.94
N PRO A 312 -0.88 27.17 1.83
CA PRO A 312 -0.72 28.62 1.73
C PRO A 312 -0.04 29.08 0.42
N ARG A 313 0.77 28.24 -0.23
CA ARG A 313 1.43 28.58 -1.50
C ARG A 313 0.43 28.91 -2.61
N TYR A 314 -0.68 28.16 -2.69
CA TYR A 314 -1.75 28.46 -3.64
C TYR A 314 -2.42 29.79 -3.33
N LYS A 315 -2.70 30.08 -2.05
CA LYS A 315 -3.32 31.35 -1.64
C LYS A 315 -2.45 32.54 -2.08
N THR A 316 -1.14 32.48 -1.87
CA THR A 316 -0.21 33.53 -2.29
C THR A 316 -0.23 33.74 -3.79
N ARG A 317 -0.20 32.65 -4.58
CA ARG A 317 -0.22 32.74 -6.05
C ARG A 317 -1.56 33.28 -6.58
N ILE A 318 -2.68 32.85 -6.00
CA ILE A 318 -4.03 33.35 -6.34
C ILE A 318 -4.10 34.85 -6.13
N LEU A 319 -3.65 35.36 -4.97
CA LEU A 319 -3.65 36.80 -4.68
C LEU A 319 -2.78 37.58 -5.67
N LEU A 320 -1.60 37.06 -6.03
CA LEU A 320 -0.73 37.68 -7.03
C LEU A 320 -1.40 37.77 -8.41
N LEU A 321 -2.07 36.69 -8.85
CA LEU A 321 -2.77 36.69 -10.13
C LEU A 321 -4.00 37.62 -10.11
N MET A 322 -4.76 37.65 -9.02
CA MET A 322 -5.88 38.60 -8.86
C MET A 322 -5.40 40.05 -8.91
N LYS A 323 -4.27 40.36 -8.27
CA LYS A 323 -3.67 41.69 -8.31
C LYS A 323 -3.26 42.08 -9.74
N LYS A 324 -2.60 41.17 -10.47
CA LYS A 324 -2.22 41.41 -11.87
C LYS A 324 -3.43 41.67 -12.77
N VAL A 325 -4.53 40.93 -12.57
CA VAL A 325 -5.77 41.13 -13.35
C VAL A 325 -6.45 42.47 -13.01
N GLN A 326 -6.30 42.95 -11.78
CA GLN A 326 -6.78 44.27 -11.36
C GLN A 326 -5.92 45.41 -11.91
N GLU A 327 -4.60 45.22 -12.00
CA GLU A 327 -3.66 46.20 -12.56
C GLU A 327 -3.70 46.25 -14.10
N SER A 328 -4.17 45.19 -14.77
CA SER A 328 -4.32 45.11 -16.23
C SER A 328 -5.71 45.56 -16.74
N LYS A 329 -6.59 46.00 -15.84
CA LYS A 329 -7.88 46.64 -16.13
C LYS A 329 -7.76 48.12 -15.81
#